data_AF-A0A2E3J2L3-F1
#
_entry.id   AF-A0A2E3J2L3-F1
#
_cell.length_a   1.000
_cell.length_b   1.000
_cell.length_c   1.000
_cell.angle_alpha   90.00
_cell.angle_beta   90.00
_cell.angle_gamma   90.00
#
_symmetry.space_group_name_H-M   'P 1'
#
loop_
_entity.id
_entity.type
_entity.pdbx_description
1 polymer ?
#
loop_
_entity_poly.entity_id
_entity_poly.type
_entity_poly.pdbx_seq_one_letter_code
_entity_poly.pdbx_strand_id
1 'polypeptide(L)'
;MSPSAMVSTRSKCWWKTASGRNSSSVLTHPSSSPTLRFLEWSPTFPTKTSRRSLVTTPNESSAGRGQMTLTELREKLRPPCPALDVHVHPLGPKRVDSVDKDARQILDAADRAGVGKMCIFLLHPASGEGQLPEPTMNHCRDANDYNLQMRERSPDRFIPFCYVNPMYPDESVTEIDRCVEGERMCGIKLWIARRATDPGLDPILQRSIELGIPVLQHAW
;
A
#
# COMPACT_ATOMS: atom_id res chain seq x y z
N MET A 1 -40.51 1.94 -23.27
CA MET A 1 -39.39 1.17 -22.68
C MET A 1 -38.19 2.10 -22.65
N SER A 2 -37.89 2.70 -21.50
CA SER A 2 -36.76 3.61 -21.32
C SER A 2 -35.64 2.86 -20.59
N PRO A 3 -34.37 2.96 -21.00
CA PRO A 3 -33.28 2.29 -20.30
C PRO A 3 -32.87 3.11 -19.06
N SER A 4 -32.97 2.48 -17.88
CA SER A 4 -32.43 2.98 -16.63
C SER A 4 -30.91 3.07 -16.69
N ALA A 5 -30.37 4.27 -16.45
CA ALA A 5 -28.95 4.46 -16.19
C ALA A 5 -28.60 3.93 -14.79
N MET A 6 -27.74 2.92 -14.72
CA MET A 6 -27.07 2.53 -13.47
C MET A 6 -26.11 3.65 -13.06
N VAL A 7 -26.42 4.32 -11.95
CA VAL A 7 -25.50 5.25 -11.29
C VAL A 7 -24.42 4.42 -10.59
N SER A 8 -23.21 4.43 -11.17
CA SER A 8 -22.00 3.89 -10.53
C SER A 8 -21.63 4.78 -9.35
N THR A 9 -21.89 4.32 -8.14
CA THR A 9 -21.38 4.94 -6.91
C THR A 9 -19.90 4.59 -6.75
N ARG A 10 -19.01 5.24 -7.53
CA ARG A 10 -17.57 5.19 -7.29
C ARG A 10 -17.29 5.79 -5.90
N SER A 11 -17.02 4.92 -4.94
CA SER A 11 -16.68 5.24 -3.55
C SER A 11 -15.57 6.28 -3.49
N LYS A 12 -15.81 7.38 -2.76
CA LYS A 12 -14.84 8.45 -2.51
C LYS A 12 -13.59 7.85 -1.90
N CYS A 13 -12.41 8.08 -2.50
CA CYS A 13 -11.14 7.71 -1.90
C CYS A 13 -10.95 8.48 -0.58
N TRP A 14 -10.73 7.72 0.50
CA TRP A 14 -10.93 8.12 1.90
C TRP A 14 -9.91 9.12 2.46
N TRP A 15 -8.86 9.48 1.71
CA TRP A 15 -7.84 10.40 2.22
C TRP A 15 -8.12 11.88 1.96
N LYS A 16 -8.99 12.24 1.01
CA LYS A 16 -9.30 13.66 0.69
C LYS A 16 -10.40 14.29 1.57
N THR A 17 -11.07 13.54 2.46
CA THR A 17 -12.17 14.09 3.27
C THR A 17 -11.68 14.67 4.59
N ALA A 18 -10.96 15.79 4.52
CA ALA A 18 -10.72 16.69 5.65
C ALA A 18 -10.58 18.16 5.19
N SER A 19 -11.43 18.63 4.29
CA SER A 19 -11.68 20.06 4.10
C SER A 19 -12.93 20.28 3.25
N GLY A 20 -14.08 20.37 3.90
CA GLY A 20 -15.32 20.79 3.26
C GLY A 20 -15.52 22.30 3.43
N ARG A 21 -15.63 23.03 2.32
CA ARG A 21 -16.59 24.15 2.19
C ARG A 21 -16.83 24.49 0.71
N ASN A 22 -18.11 24.61 0.37
CA ASN A 22 -18.65 24.91 -0.95
C ASN A 22 -18.87 26.42 -1.11
N SER A 23 -19.03 26.82 -2.38
CA SER A 23 -19.66 28.04 -2.93
C SER A 23 -18.79 29.27 -3.23
N SER A 24 -19.03 29.72 -4.45
CA SER A 24 -18.52 30.80 -5.29
C SER A 24 -18.47 32.20 -4.69
N SER A 25 -17.33 32.87 -4.82
CA SER A 25 -17.21 34.28 -5.25
C SER A 25 -15.76 34.61 -5.58
N VAL A 26 -15.57 35.53 -6.52
CA VAL A 26 -14.32 35.88 -7.19
C VAL A 26 -13.56 36.97 -6.42
N LEU A 27 -12.25 36.74 -6.26
CA LEU A 27 -11.12 37.66 -5.96
C LEU A 27 -11.11 38.48 -4.66
N THR A 28 -10.15 38.17 -3.79
CA THR A 28 -8.92 38.97 -3.54
C THR A 28 -8.00 38.20 -2.58
N HIS A 29 -6.71 38.10 -2.91
CA HIS A 29 -5.70 37.48 -2.05
C HIS A 29 -5.29 38.43 -0.91
N PRO A 30 -5.13 37.90 0.30
CA PRO A 30 -4.00 38.27 1.14
C PRO A 30 -3.11 37.05 1.40
N SER A 31 -1.81 37.28 1.30
CA SER A 31 -0.74 36.35 1.63
C SER A 31 -0.75 36.01 3.13
N SER A 32 -1.16 34.78 3.45
CA SER A 32 -0.79 34.14 4.70
C SER A 32 -0.90 32.63 4.51
N SER A 33 0.24 31.96 4.33
CA SER A 33 0.32 30.50 4.31
C SER A 33 -0.24 29.95 5.62
N PRO A 34 -1.25 29.06 5.61
CA PRO A 34 -1.62 28.34 6.81
C PRO A 34 -0.49 27.37 7.12
N THR A 35 0.20 27.61 8.24
CA THR A 35 1.14 26.65 8.82
C THR A 35 0.37 25.35 9.02
N LEU A 36 0.73 24.30 8.28
CA LEU A 36 0.29 22.94 8.56
C LEU A 36 0.72 22.63 9.98
N ARG A 37 -0.22 22.71 10.94
CA ARG A 37 -0.01 22.12 12.26
C ARG A 37 0.03 20.62 12.03
N PHE A 38 1.24 20.08 11.90
CA PHE A 38 1.49 18.68 12.20
C PHE A 38 0.86 18.44 13.57
N LEU A 39 -0.15 17.55 13.64
CA LEU A 39 -0.49 16.95 14.92
C LEU A 39 0.82 16.34 15.43
N GLU A 40 1.35 16.87 16.54
CA GLU A 40 2.41 16.20 17.27
C GLU A 40 1.89 14.83 17.67
N TRP A 41 2.28 13.82 16.90
CA TRP A 41 2.15 12.44 17.30
C TRP A 41 3.30 12.17 18.27
N SER A 42 2.99 12.17 19.56
CA SER A 42 3.91 11.73 20.62
C SER A 42 3.59 10.27 20.97
N PRO A 43 4.25 9.27 20.35
CA PRO A 43 4.13 7.91 20.83
C PRO A 43 4.86 7.83 22.18
N THR A 44 4.10 7.68 23.26
CA THR A 44 4.66 7.13 24.50
C THR A 44 4.96 5.66 24.25
N PHE A 45 6.13 5.38 23.68
CA PHE A 45 6.67 4.03 23.68
C PHE A 45 6.95 3.64 25.13
N PRO A 46 6.45 2.50 25.63
CA PRO A 46 6.90 1.99 26.92
C PRO A 46 8.42 1.86 26.85
N THR A 47 9.11 2.62 27.71
CA THR A 47 10.57 2.61 27.81
C THR A 47 11.04 1.19 27.99
N LYS A 48 12.02 0.77 27.17
CA LYS A 48 12.69 -0.53 27.20
C LYS A 48 12.70 -1.12 28.61
N THR A 49 11.85 -2.11 28.86
CA THR A 49 12.09 -3.01 29.97
C THR A 49 13.38 -3.73 29.63
N SER A 50 14.45 -3.37 30.33
CA SER A 50 15.75 -4.03 30.28
C SER A 50 15.52 -5.55 30.36
N ARG A 51 15.80 -6.27 29.27
CA ARG A 51 15.94 -7.73 29.29
C ARG A 51 17.24 -8.07 30.03
N ARG A 52 17.32 -7.80 31.33
CA ARG A 52 18.44 -8.19 32.17
C ARG A 52 18.07 -8.13 33.64
N SER A 53 17.31 -9.13 34.06
CA SER A 53 17.38 -9.70 35.42
C SER A 53 16.23 -10.69 35.57
N LEU A 54 16.57 -11.98 35.66
CA LEU A 54 15.92 -13.01 36.47
C LEU A 54 16.39 -14.37 35.95
N VAL A 55 17.67 -14.65 36.17
CA VAL A 55 18.13 -16.04 36.28
C VAL A 55 18.88 -16.10 37.60
N THR A 56 18.16 -16.51 38.64
CA THR A 56 18.54 -17.53 39.63
C THR A 56 17.55 -17.46 40.78
N THR A 57 16.71 -18.51 40.93
CA THR A 57 16.45 -19.28 42.16
C THR A 57 15.49 -20.44 41.84
N PRO A 58 15.49 -21.52 42.66
CA PRO A 58 15.44 -22.89 42.16
C PRO A 58 14.05 -23.55 42.16
N ASN A 59 13.94 -24.54 41.27
CA ASN A 59 13.13 -25.76 41.38
C ASN A 59 11.66 -25.59 41.83
N GLU A 60 10.82 -25.07 40.94
CA GLU A 60 9.39 -25.34 40.98
C GLU A 60 9.05 -26.46 39.99
N SER A 61 8.38 -27.46 40.55
CA SER A 61 7.77 -28.65 39.97
C SER A 61 7.45 -28.60 38.47
N SER A 62 7.80 -29.69 37.79
CA SER A 62 7.48 -30.05 36.40
C SER A 62 5.98 -30.30 36.14
N ALA A 63 5.10 -29.47 36.68
CA ALA A 63 3.67 -29.50 36.40
C ALA A 63 3.36 -28.66 35.16
N GLY A 64 3.26 -29.33 34.01
CA GLY A 64 2.44 -28.90 32.86
C GLY A 64 2.72 -27.52 32.28
N ARG A 65 3.86 -27.32 31.61
CA ARG A 65 3.91 -26.31 30.53
C ARG A 65 3.07 -26.85 29.36
N GLY A 66 1.75 -26.63 29.41
CA GLY A 66 0.85 -26.94 28.30
C GLY A 66 1.39 -26.29 27.03
N GLN A 67 1.59 -27.10 25.99
CA GLN A 67 2.09 -26.63 24.72
C GLN A 67 1.06 -25.68 24.10
N MET A 68 1.44 -24.40 23.92
CA MET A 68 0.56 -23.40 23.32
C MET A 68 0.18 -23.84 21.91
N THR A 69 -1.13 -23.83 21.62
CA THR A 69 -1.63 -24.11 20.28
C THR A 69 -1.27 -22.97 19.31
N LEU A 70 -1.24 -23.26 18.00
CA LEU A 70 -1.02 -22.22 16.99
C LEU A 70 -2.09 -21.14 17.02
N THR A 71 -3.33 -21.49 17.40
CA THR A 71 -4.43 -20.54 17.55
C THR A 71 -4.17 -19.59 18.70
N GLU A 72 -3.83 -20.10 19.88
CA GLU A 72 -3.50 -19.25 21.04
C GLU A 72 -2.29 -18.36 20.79
N LEU A 73 -1.28 -18.87 20.10
CA LEU A 73 -0.12 -18.07 19.70
C LEU A 73 -0.53 -16.94 18.77
N ARG A 74 -1.37 -17.19 17.77
CA ARG A 74 -1.87 -16.15 16.85
C ARG A 74 -2.69 -15.10 17.56
N GLU A 75 -3.59 -15.49 18.46
CA GLU A 75 -4.36 -14.54 19.27
C GLU A 75 -3.46 -13.64 20.11
N LYS A 76 -2.41 -14.20 20.72
CA LYS A 76 -1.43 -13.40 21.48
C LYS A 76 -0.57 -12.48 20.62
N LEU A 77 -0.41 -12.79 19.33
CA LEU A 77 0.38 -11.99 18.38
C LEU A 77 -0.48 -11.01 17.58
N ARG A 78 -1.81 -10.99 17.77
CA ARG A 78 -2.67 -10.05 17.07
C ARG A 78 -2.30 -8.61 17.45
N PRO A 79 -2.20 -7.71 16.46
CA PRO A 79 -1.95 -6.31 16.74
C PRO A 79 -3.14 -5.71 17.51
N PRO A 80 -2.89 -4.75 18.42
CA PRO A 80 -3.96 -4.11 19.20
C PRO A 80 -4.87 -3.21 18.36
N CYS A 81 -4.49 -2.94 17.11
CA CYS A 81 -5.23 -2.14 16.14
C CYS A 81 -5.15 -2.80 14.75
N PRO A 82 -6.01 -2.42 13.79
CA PRO A 82 -5.91 -2.93 12.42
C PRO A 82 -4.51 -2.70 11.85
N ALA A 83 -3.82 -3.78 11.45
CA ALA A 83 -2.53 -3.67 10.78
C ALA A 83 -2.71 -3.37 9.29
N LEU A 84 -1.89 -2.46 8.78
CA LEU A 84 -1.72 -2.18 7.36
C LEU A 84 -0.38 -2.77 6.92
N ASP A 85 -0.41 -3.74 6.02
CA ASP A 85 0.79 -4.21 5.34
C ASP A 85 1.07 -3.29 4.15
N VAL A 86 2.22 -2.62 4.16
CA VAL A 86 2.59 -1.66 3.11
C VAL A 86 3.44 -2.28 2.00
N HIS A 87 3.66 -3.60 2.01
CA HIS A 87 4.54 -4.25 1.04
C HIS A 87 4.06 -5.65 0.63
N VAL A 88 3.03 -5.70 -0.22
CA VAL A 88 2.48 -6.95 -0.74
C VAL A 88 2.63 -7.05 -2.25
N HIS A 89 3.14 -8.20 -2.70
CA HIS A 89 3.26 -8.54 -4.11
C HIS A 89 2.21 -9.58 -4.53
N PRO A 90 1.28 -9.22 -5.44
CA PRO A 90 0.49 -10.20 -6.18
C PRO A 90 1.37 -11.18 -6.95
N LEU A 91 0.79 -12.32 -7.32
CA LEU A 91 1.39 -13.45 -8.06
C LEU A 91 2.53 -14.18 -7.37
N GLY A 92 3.07 -13.66 -6.25
CA GLY A 92 4.02 -14.34 -5.36
C GLY A 92 5.16 -15.10 -6.06
N PRO A 93 5.85 -16.00 -5.33
CA PRO A 93 6.85 -16.88 -5.94
C PRO A 93 6.24 -18.11 -6.64
N LYS A 94 4.94 -18.37 -6.46
CA LYS A 94 4.25 -19.54 -7.02
C LYS A 94 3.22 -19.06 -8.03
N ARG A 95 3.29 -19.59 -9.26
CA ARG A 95 2.37 -19.22 -10.35
C ARG A 95 0.91 -19.42 -9.91
N VAL A 96 0.15 -18.33 -9.95
CA VAL A 96 -1.30 -18.33 -9.79
C VAL A 96 -1.95 -18.28 -11.17
N ASP A 97 -3.05 -19.00 -11.35
CA ASP A 97 -3.72 -19.17 -12.65
C ASP A 97 -4.80 -18.10 -12.91
N SER A 98 -5.17 -17.31 -11.90
CA SER A 98 -6.24 -16.31 -11.97
C SER A 98 -6.10 -15.26 -10.86
N VAL A 99 -6.60 -14.06 -11.14
CA VAL A 99 -6.67 -12.96 -10.15
C VAL A 99 -7.51 -13.37 -8.94
N ASP A 100 -8.60 -14.13 -9.14
CA ASP A 100 -9.49 -14.55 -8.05
C ASP A 100 -8.83 -15.56 -7.11
N LYS A 101 -7.93 -16.41 -7.61
CA LYS A 101 -7.14 -17.28 -6.75
C LYS A 101 -6.06 -16.50 -6.01
N ASP A 102 -5.44 -15.51 -6.65
CA ASP A 102 -4.39 -14.69 -6.05
C ASP A 102 -4.96 -13.83 -4.91
N ALA A 103 -6.04 -13.11 -5.18
CA ALA A 103 -6.79 -12.34 -4.19
C ALA A 103 -7.17 -13.19 -2.97
N ARG A 104 -7.74 -14.38 -3.19
CA ARG A 104 -8.09 -15.29 -2.08
C ARG A 104 -6.88 -15.72 -1.27
N GLN A 105 -5.77 -16.10 -1.92
CA GLN A 105 -4.57 -16.54 -1.21
C GLN A 105 -3.97 -15.43 -0.32
N ILE A 106 -3.95 -14.20 -0.84
CA ILE A 106 -3.46 -13.04 -0.09
C ILE A 106 -4.41 -12.70 1.06
N LEU A 107 -5.72 -12.69 0.84
CA LEU A 107 -6.72 -12.44 1.89
C LEU A 107 -6.64 -13.49 3.00
N ASP A 108 -6.56 -14.78 2.65
CA ASP A 108 -6.42 -15.86 3.62
C ASP A 108 -5.14 -15.72 4.45
N ALA A 109 -4.04 -15.27 3.83
CA ALA A 109 -2.79 -15.00 4.54
C ALA A 109 -2.92 -13.79 5.48
N ALA A 110 -3.54 -12.71 5.01
CA ALA A 110 -3.80 -11.51 5.79
C ALA A 110 -4.67 -11.80 7.02
N ASP A 111 -5.74 -12.59 6.87
CA ASP A 111 -6.65 -12.95 7.95
C ASP A 111 -5.95 -13.79 9.03
N ARG A 112 -5.07 -14.72 8.63
CA ARG A 112 -4.24 -15.49 9.58
C ARG A 112 -3.20 -14.63 10.30
N ALA A 113 -2.74 -13.55 9.67
CA ALA A 113 -1.73 -12.64 10.22
C ALA A 113 -2.35 -11.45 10.99
N GLY A 114 -3.67 -11.26 10.94
CA GLY A 114 -4.34 -10.10 11.53
C GLY A 114 -4.12 -8.80 10.75
N VAL A 115 -3.86 -8.89 9.45
CA VAL A 115 -3.66 -7.74 8.55
C VAL A 115 -5.02 -7.28 7.99
N GLY A 116 -5.40 -6.06 8.31
CA GLY A 116 -6.67 -5.47 7.90
C GLY A 116 -6.66 -4.96 6.47
N LYS A 117 -5.58 -4.31 6.03
CA LYS A 117 -5.45 -3.77 4.66
C LYS A 117 -4.04 -3.95 4.13
N MET A 118 -3.89 -3.94 2.81
CA MET A 118 -2.61 -4.21 2.14
C MET A 118 -2.38 -3.24 0.99
N CYS A 119 -1.22 -2.60 0.96
CA CYS A 119 -0.71 -1.92 -0.23
C CYS A 119 -0.17 -2.96 -1.21
N ILE A 120 -0.76 -3.03 -2.41
CA ILE A 120 -0.40 -4.02 -3.43
C ILE A 120 0.26 -3.37 -4.63
N PHE A 121 1.28 -4.05 -5.16
CA PHE A 121 1.96 -3.66 -6.38
C PHE A 121 2.64 -4.88 -7.02
N LEU A 122 2.14 -5.27 -8.18
CA LEU A 122 2.80 -6.25 -9.04
C LEU A 122 4.06 -5.62 -9.69
N LEU A 123 5.19 -6.32 -9.64
CA LEU A 123 6.50 -5.85 -10.15
C LEU A 123 7.00 -6.57 -11.40
N HIS A 124 6.20 -7.49 -11.95
CA HIS A 124 6.53 -8.25 -13.15
C HIS A 124 5.35 -8.28 -14.11
N PRO A 125 5.57 -8.62 -15.39
CA PRO A 125 4.48 -8.80 -16.33
C PRO A 125 3.47 -9.81 -15.77
N ALA A 126 2.18 -9.48 -15.89
CA ALA A 126 1.10 -10.41 -15.55
C ALA A 126 1.11 -11.66 -16.46
N SER A 127 1.77 -11.57 -17.62
CA SER A 127 2.02 -12.69 -18.55
C SER A 127 2.88 -13.81 -17.96
N GLY A 128 3.64 -13.54 -16.88
CA GLY A 128 4.42 -14.56 -16.17
C GLY A 128 5.87 -14.72 -16.64
N GLU A 129 6.45 -13.68 -17.25
CA GLU A 129 7.86 -13.63 -17.69
C GLU A 129 8.88 -13.56 -16.55
N GLY A 130 8.42 -13.63 -15.30
CA GLY A 130 9.28 -13.53 -14.11
C GLY A 130 9.68 -12.08 -13.81
N GLN A 131 10.53 -11.91 -12.80
CA GLN A 131 10.96 -10.59 -12.35
C GLN A 131 11.86 -9.93 -13.39
N LEU A 132 11.50 -8.71 -13.83
CA LEU A 132 12.24 -7.93 -14.82
C LEU A 132 12.82 -6.67 -14.16
N PRO A 133 14.12 -6.65 -13.79
CA PRO A 133 14.73 -5.51 -13.09
C PRO A 133 14.53 -4.17 -13.80
N GLU A 134 14.42 -4.21 -15.11
CA GLU A 134 14.29 -3.07 -16.01
C GLU A 134 13.06 -3.27 -16.93
N PRO A 135 11.83 -3.16 -16.39
CA PRO A 135 10.63 -3.40 -17.20
C PRO A 135 10.37 -2.24 -18.17
N THR A 136 9.76 -2.54 -19.31
CA THR A 136 9.21 -1.47 -20.16
C THR A 136 7.99 -0.83 -19.49
N MET A 137 7.56 0.34 -19.96
CA MET A 137 6.32 0.94 -19.48
C MET A 137 5.06 0.15 -19.84
N ASN A 138 5.09 -0.70 -20.88
CA ASN A 138 3.99 -1.63 -21.15
C ASN A 138 3.88 -2.69 -20.06
N HIS A 139 5.00 -3.27 -19.61
CA HIS A 139 4.99 -4.20 -18.49
C HIS A 139 4.47 -3.54 -17.21
N CYS A 140 4.80 -2.26 -16.98
CA CYS A 140 4.28 -1.50 -15.84
C CYS A 140 2.76 -1.31 -15.92
N ARG A 141 2.23 -0.96 -17.11
CA ARG A 141 0.78 -0.82 -17.35
C ARG A 141 0.03 -2.13 -17.11
N ASP A 142 0.53 -3.23 -17.65
CA ASP A 142 -0.06 -4.55 -17.44
C ASP A 142 -0.11 -4.92 -15.95
N ALA A 143 0.96 -4.60 -15.22
CA ALA A 143 1.02 -4.83 -13.78
C ALA A 143 0.04 -3.93 -13.01
N ASN A 144 -0.11 -2.66 -13.40
CA ASN A 144 -1.07 -1.73 -12.81
C ASN A 144 -2.51 -2.18 -13.05
N ASP A 145 -2.84 -2.63 -14.26
CA ASP A 145 -4.15 -3.15 -14.59
C ASP A 145 -4.47 -4.43 -13.80
N TYR A 146 -3.46 -5.27 -13.52
CA TYR A 146 -3.61 -6.39 -12.59
C TYR A 146 -3.92 -5.92 -11.15
N ASN A 147 -3.24 -4.88 -10.66
CA ASN A 147 -3.51 -4.34 -9.32
C ASN A 147 -4.94 -3.75 -9.22
N LEU A 148 -5.45 -3.11 -10.28
CA LEU A 148 -6.84 -2.65 -10.34
C LEU A 148 -7.80 -3.83 -10.28
N GLN A 149 -7.53 -4.86 -11.08
CA GLN A 149 -8.30 -6.11 -11.04
C GLN A 149 -8.33 -6.73 -9.64
N MET A 150 -7.19 -6.79 -8.94
CA MET A 150 -7.11 -7.26 -7.55
C MET A 150 -7.98 -6.41 -6.61
N ARG A 151 -7.91 -5.07 -6.72
CA ARG A 151 -8.76 -4.16 -5.93
C ARG A 151 -10.23 -4.47 -6.11
N GLU A 152 -10.71 -4.72 -7.33
CA GLU A 152 -12.13 -5.01 -7.55
C GLU A 152 -12.64 -6.27 -6.84
N ARG A 153 -11.76 -7.21 -6.46
CA ARG A 153 -12.15 -8.39 -5.67
C ARG A 153 -12.36 -8.08 -4.18
N SER A 154 -11.68 -7.07 -3.65
CA SER A 154 -11.82 -6.63 -2.25
C SER A 154 -11.35 -5.19 -2.07
N PRO A 155 -12.18 -4.20 -2.47
CA PRO A 155 -11.78 -2.79 -2.53
C PRO A 155 -11.55 -2.16 -1.14
N ASP A 156 -12.02 -2.83 -0.09
CA ASP A 156 -11.83 -2.46 1.32
C ASP A 156 -10.50 -2.96 1.89
N ARG A 157 -9.92 -4.02 1.30
CA ARG A 157 -8.71 -4.71 1.76
C ARG A 157 -7.48 -4.35 0.93
N PHE A 158 -7.63 -4.16 -0.39
CA PHE A 158 -6.52 -3.91 -1.30
C PHE A 158 -6.39 -2.44 -1.68
N ILE A 159 -5.18 -1.90 -1.49
CA ILE A 159 -4.81 -0.51 -1.76
C ILE A 159 -3.75 -0.52 -2.88
N PRO A 160 -4.13 -0.35 -4.16
CA PRO A 160 -3.18 -0.44 -5.25
C PRO A 160 -2.24 0.77 -5.30
N PHE A 161 -0.96 0.50 -5.58
CA PHE A 161 0.06 1.49 -5.92
C PHE A 161 0.39 1.39 -7.41
N CYS A 162 0.64 2.54 -8.01
CA CYS A 162 1.06 2.66 -9.41
C CYS A 162 2.54 2.31 -9.53
N TYR A 163 2.84 1.23 -10.24
CA TYR A 163 4.20 0.85 -10.61
C TYR A 163 4.63 1.60 -11.87
N VAL A 164 5.79 2.25 -11.80
CA VAL A 164 6.40 2.98 -12.91
C VAL A 164 7.92 2.79 -12.91
N ASN A 165 8.58 3.23 -13.99
CA ASN A 165 10.01 3.03 -14.18
C ASN A 165 10.74 4.36 -14.49
N PRO A 166 11.67 4.80 -13.63
CA PRO A 166 12.44 6.03 -13.84
C PRO A 166 13.31 6.08 -15.10
N MET A 167 13.52 4.94 -15.79
CA MET A 167 14.13 4.94 -17.13
C MET A 167 13.27 5.64 -18.18
N TYR A 168 11.97 5.81 -17.92
CA TYR A 168 10.99 6.42 -18.80
C TYR A 168 10.18 7.51 -18.06
N PRO A 169 10.77 8.67 -17.72
CA PRO A 169 10.16 9.63 -16.80
C PRO A 169 8.81 10.18 -17.29
N ASP A 170 8.73 10.62 -18.55
CA ASP A 170 7.51 11.24 -19.10
C ASP A 170 6.35 10.23 -19.21
N GLU A 171 6.67 9.01 -19.64
CA GLU A 171 5.71 7.91 -19.73
C GLU A 171 5.26 7.44 -18.35
N SER A 172 6.16 7.50 -17.36
CA SER A 172 5.85 7.23 -15.96
C SER A 172 4.90 8.27 -15.39
N VAL A 173 5.11 9.57 -15.65
CA VAL A 173 4.19 10.64 -15.24
C VAL A 173 2.82 10.45 -15.88
N THR A 174 2.77 10.13 -17.17
CA THR A 174 1.51 9.82 -17.88
C THR A 174 0.76 8.65 -17.24
N GLU A 175 1.47 7.60 -16.83
CA GLU A 175 0.88 6.44 -16.18
C GLU A 175 0.43 6.74 -14.74
N ILE A 176 1.15 7.59 -14.02
CA ILE A 176 0.74 8.12 -12.71
C ILE A 176 -0.58 8.87 -12.84
N ASP A 177 -0.73 9.73 -13.85
CA ASP A 177 -1.97 10.46 -14.07
C ASP A 177 -3.15 9.50 -14.31
N ARG A 178 -2.97 8.50 -15.18
CA ARG A 178 -3.98 7.47 -15.41
C ARG A 178 -4.35 6.73 -14.12
N CYS A 179 -3.37 6.23 -13.39
CA CYS A 179 -3.58 5.34 -12.26
C CYS A 179 -4.03 6.07 -10.98
N VAL A 180 -3.41 7.19 -10.66
CA VAL A 180 -3.63 7.91 -9.41
C VAL A 180 -4.77 8.90 -9.55
N GLU A 181 -4.78 9.73 -10.61
CA GLU A 181 -5.84 10.71 -10.81
C GLU A 181 -7.10 10.06 -11.38
N GLY A 182 -6.95 9.24 -12.43
CA GLY A 182 -8.06 8.53 -13.07
C GLY A 182 -8.62 7.39 -12.22
N GLU A 183 -7.77 6.46 -11.82
CA GLU A 183 -8.17 5.22 -11.15
C GLU A 183 -8.02 5.25 -9.62
N ARG A 184 -7.53 6.35 -9.04
CA ARG A 184 -7.46 6.56 -7.59
C ARG A 184 -6.57 5.56 -6.85
N MET A 185 -5.51 5.07 -7.50
CA MET A 185 -4.41 4.40 -6.81
C MET A 185 -3.79 5.33 -5.76
N CYS A 186 -3.28 4.77 -4.67
CA CYS A 186 -2.97 5.54 -3.45
C CYS A 186 -1.49 5.85 -3.25
N GLY A 187 -0.64 5.53 -4.20
CA GLY A 187 0.81 5.72 -4.09
C GLY A 187 1.54 5.27 -5.35
N ILE A 188 2.85 5.49 -5.36
CA ILE A 188 3.75 5.07 -6.42
C ILE A 188 4.70 4.01 -5.88
N LYS A 189 4.95 2.97 -6.65
CA LYS A 189 5.97 1.95 -6.40
C LYS A 189 7.11 2.13 -7.40
N LEU A 190 8.34 2.12 -6.89
CA LEU A 190 9.56 2.06 -7.70
C LEU A 190 10.32 0.78 -7.33
N TRP A 191 10.85 0.07 -8.34
CA TRP A 191 11.68 -1.10 -8.12
C TRP A 191 13.18 -0.77 -8.26
N ILE A 192 13.98 -1.69 -8.79
CA ILE A 192 15.45 -1.63 -8.77
C ILE A 192 16.07 -1.15 -10.09
N ALA A 193 15.27 -0.72 -11.07
CA ALA A 193 15.74 -0.27 -12.38
C ALA A 193 16.76 0.87 -12.29
N ARG A 194 16.58 1.79 -11.33
CA ARG A 194 17.48 2.92 -11.09
C ARG A 194 17.69 3.15 -9.59
N ARG A 195 18.79 3.82 -9.26
CA ARG A 195 19.07 4.28 -7.89
C ARG A 195 18.12 5.42 -7.53
N ALA A 196 17.83 5.58 -6.24
CA ALA A 196 16.99 6.66 -5.73
C ALA A 196 17.53 8.08 -6.03
N THR A 197 18.82 8.19 -6.38
CA THR A 197 19.48 9.45 -6.75
C THR A 197 19.52 9.70 -8.25
N ASP A 198 18.92 8.84 -9.07
CA ASP A 198 18.91 9.01 -10.53
C ASP A 198 17.94 10.16 -10.91
N PRO A 199 18.37 11.14 -11.73
CA PRO A 199 17.51 12.27 -12.13
C PRO A 199 16.22 11.87 -12.85
N GLY A 200 16.15 10.66 -13.42
CA GLY A 200 14.91 10.13 -14.00
C GLY A 200 13.77 9.98 -12.99
N LEU A 201 14.06 10.00 -11.68
CA LEU A 201 13.04 10.04 -10.64
C LEU A 201 12.43 11.44 -10.45
N ASP A 202 13.11 12.51 -10.83
CA ASP A 202 12.69 13.88 -10.49
C ASP A 202 11.27 14.20 -10.98
N PRO A 203 10.86 13.89 -12.23
CA PRO A 203 9.49 14.12 -12.68
C PRO A 203 8.45 13.29 -11.92
N ILE A 204 8.81 12.06 -11.53
CA ILE A 204 7.95 11.16 -10.75
C ILE A 204 7.74 11.69 -9.33
N LEU A 205 8.82 12.12 -8.68
CA LEU A 205 8.77 12.67 -7.33
C LEU A 205 8.03 14.00 -7.30
N GLN A 206 8.30 14.88 -8.26
CA GLN A 206 7.57 16.14 -8.44
C GLN A 206 6.07 15.87 -8.58
N ARG A 207 5.68 14.92 -9.45
CA ARG A 207 4.28 14.56 -9.62
C ARG A 207 3.65 13.95 -8.36
N SER A 208 4.41 13.14 -7.61
CA SER A 208 3.96 12.58 -6.34
C SER A 208 3.66 13.66 -5.28
N ILE A 209 4.47 14.72 -5.24
CA ILE A 209 4.29 15.87 -4.35
C ILE A 209 3.03 16.64 -4.73
N GLU A 210 2.83 16.93 -6.02
CA GLU A 210 1.63 17.62 -6.52
C GLU A 210 0.34 16.87 -6.18
N LEU A 211 0.37 15.53 -6.29
CA LEU A 211 -0.77 14.67 -5.99
C LEU A 211 -0.94 14.39 -4.49
N GLY A 212 0.08 14.67 -3.67
CA GLY A 212 0.06 14.41 -2.23
C GLY A 212 0.04 12.93 -1.88
N ILE A 213 0.75 12.09 -2.65
CA ILE A 213 0.78 10.63 -2.47
C ILE A 213 2.19 10.11 -2.14
N PRO A 214 2.29 8.99 -1.38
CA PRO A 214 3.59 8.41 -1.04
C PRO A 214 4.25 7.70 -2.21
N VAL A 215 5.59 7.65 -2.16
CA VAL A 215 6.44 6.84 -3.04
C VAL A 215 7.12 5.77 -2.21
N LEU A 216 7.03 4.51 -2.64
CA LEU A 216 7.72 3.37 -2.04
C LEU A 216 8.88 2.94 -2.94
N GLN A 217 10.11 3.30 -2.55
CA GLN A 217 11.33 2.88 -3.24
C GLN A 217 11.77 1.50 -2.74
N HIS A 218 12.00 0.56 -3.66
CA HIS A 218 12.64 -0.71 -3.33
C HIS A 218 14.17 -0.54 -3.22
N ALA A 219 14.80 -1.27 -2.30
CA ALA A 219 16.25 -1.34 -2.17
C ALA A 219 16.79 -2.65 -2.78
N TRP A 220 18.02 -2.62 -3.28
CA TRP A 220 18.79 -3.80 -3.69
C TRP A 220 19.20 -4.66 -2.49
#